data_AF-A0A6A5NSP7-F1
#
_entry.id   AF-A0A6A5NSP7-F1
#
_cell.length_a   1.000
_cell.length_b   1.000
_cell.length_c   1.000
_cell.angle_alpha   90.00
_cell.angle_beta   90.00
_cell.angle_gamma   90.00
#
_symmetry.space_group_name_H-M   'P 1'
#
loop_
_entity.id
_entity.type
_entity.pdbx_description
1 polymer ?
#
loop_
_entity_poly.entity_id
_entity_poly.type
_entity_poly.pdbx_seq_one_letter_code
_entity_poly.pdbx_strand_id
1 'polypeptide(L)'
;MKHGYLIKIQSQVATFIVQKILFDNEGLEYVCASAERFTALGRGFGNMLAYLAVKHSPRLFKRIIRCYLRLSDDPRRGGDALRRWLPRMLTDGTFSTYLHDDPTTRAWLQQLLEKVGVIRVPGFGRELDYLMNNLRI
;
A
#
# COMPACT_ATOMS: atom_id res chain seq x y z
N MET A 1 -26.24 11.19 -4.29
CA MET A 1 -24.98 11.86 -3.88
C MET A 1 -24.56 11.58 -2.42
N LYS A 2 -25.49 11.43 -1.45
CA LYS A 2 -25.17 11.20 -0.02
C LYS A 2 -24.51 9.83 0.29
N HIS A 3 -24.86 8.77 -0.44
CA HIS A 3 -24.37 7.42 -0.17
C HIS A 3 -22.86 7.24 -0.43
N GLY A 4 -22.33 7.82 -1.51
CA GLY A 4 -20.88 7.78 -1.80
C GLY A 4 -20.02 8.61 -0.85
N TYR A 5 -20.58 9.67 -0.25
CA TYR A 5 -19.86 10.51 0.71
C TYR A 5 -19.71 9.83 2.08
N LEU A 6 -20.77 9.12 2.53
CA LEU A 6 -20.73 8.29 3.73
C LEU A 6 -19.70 7.14 3.58
N ILE A 7 -19.70 6.43 2.44
CA ILE A 7 -18.71 5.37 2.16
C ILE A 7 -17.28 5.92 2.17
N LYS A 8 -17.06 7.13 1.61
CA LYS A 8 -15.75 7.81 1.62
C LYS A 8 -15.28 8.11 3.05
N ILE A 9 -16.14 8.67 3.90
CA ILE A 9 -15.78 9.01 5.29
C ILE A 9 -15.48 7.74 6.10
N GLN A 10 -16.34 6.72 6.00
CA GLN A 10 -16.14 5.46 6.71
C GLN A 10 -14.83 4.78 6.30
N SER A 11 -14.49 4.78 5.01
CA SER A 11 -13.25 4.19 4.51
C SER A 11 -12.00 4.94 4.97
N GLN A 12 -12.07 6.27 5.09
CA GLN A 12 -10.96 7.09 5.59
C GLN A 12 -10.72 6.90 7.09
N VAL A 13 -11.80 6.82 7.89
CA VAL A 13 -11.73 6.56 9.33
C VAL A 13 -11.24 5.13 9.60
N ALA A 14 -11.78 4.14 8.91
CA ALA A 14 -11.34 2.76 9.02
C ALA A 14 -9.84 2.61 8.67
N THR A 15 -9.38 3.23 7.59
CA THR A 15 -7.96 3.19 7.22
C THR A 15 -7.08 3.92 8.24
N PHE A 16 -7.56 5.00 8.84
CA PHE A 16 -6.83 5.69 9.91
C PHE A 16 -6.67 4.83 11.16
N ILE A 17 -7.74 4.16 11.58
CA ILE A 17 -7.73 3.26 12.74
C ILE A 17 -6.78 2.07 12.48
N VAL A 18 -6.90 1.44 11.32
CA VAL A 18 -6.00 0.36 10.89
C VAL A 18 -4.55 0.83 10.84
N GLN A 19 -4.30 2.02 10.32
CA GLN A 19 -2.96 2.59 10.31
C GLN A 19 -2.41 2.77 11.73
N LYS A 20 -3.23 3.25 12.68
CA LYS A 20 -2.83 3.36 14.09
C LYS A 20 -2.50 2.00 14.70
N ILE A 21 -3.31 0.98 14.44
CA ILE A 21 -3.07 -0.40 14.92
C ILE A 21 -1.77 -0.97 14.33
N LEU A 22 -1.54 -0.84 13.02
CA LEU A 22 -0.34 -1.39 12.38
C LEU A 22 0.95 -0.65 12.75
N PHE A 23 0.85 0.64 13.11
CA PHE A 23 1.99 1.41 13.57
C PHE A 23 2.37 1.13 15.02
N ASP A 24 1.50 0.46 15.77
CA ASP A 24 1.82 -0.13 17.06
C ASP A 24 2.39 -1.54 16.88
N ASN A 25 3.40 -1.91 17.67
CA ASN A 25 4.08 -3.21 17.53
C ASN A 25 3.17 -4.37 17.97
N GLU A 26 2.44 -4.22 19.08
CA GLU A 26 1.50 -5.24 19.54
C GLU A 26 0.31 -5.36 18.58
N GLY A 27 -0.15 -4.23 18.04
CA GLY A 27 -1.19 -4.21 17.01
C GLY A 27 -0.79 -4.93 15.72
N LEU A 28 0.44 -4.71 15.24
CA LEU A 28 0.99 -5.44 14.08
C LEU A 28 1.06 -6.95 14.36
N GLU A 29 1.60 -7.33 15.52
CA GLU A 29 1.71 -8.75 15.90
C GLU A 29 0.34 -9.41 16.03
N TYR A 30 -0.64 -8.73 16.64
CA TYR A 30 -2.02 -9.20 16.75
C TYR A 30 -2.62 -9.50 15.37
N VAL A 31 -2.47 -8.59 14.41
CA VAL A 31 -2.98 -8.78 13.04
C VAL A 31 -2.28 -9.97 12.36
N CYS A 32 -0.95 -10.07 12.49
CA CYS A 32 -0.15 -11.09 11.81
C CYS A 32 -0.23 -12.48 12.47
N ALA A 33 -0.65 -12.55 13.73
CA ALA A 33 -0.81 -13.78 14.49
C ALA A 33 -1.92 -14.70 13.94
N SER A 34 -2.91 -14.19 13.21
CA SER A 34 -3.92 -15.03 12.53
C SER A 34 -3.93 -14.81 11.03
N ALA A 35 -3.98 -15.91 10.28
CA ALA A 35 -4.16 -15.89 8.83
C ALA A 35 -5.47 -15.21 8.43
N GLU A 36 -6.53 -15.42 9.23
CA GLU A 36 -7.85 -14.87 8.96
C GLU A 36 -7.86 -13.35 9.10
N ARG A 37 -7.30 -12.81 10.18
CA ARG A 37 -7.18 -11.36 10.41
C ARG A 37 -6.36 -10.68 9.32
N PHE A 38 -5.22 -11.27 8.99
CA PHE A 38 -4.36 -10.78 7.90
C PHE A 38 -5.08 -10.79 6.55
N THR A 39 -5.80 -11.88 6.24
CA THR A 39 -6.54 -12.01 4.98
C THR A 39 -7.73 -11.05 4.90
N ALA A 40 -8.48 -10.89 5.99
CA ALA A 40 -9.58 -9.94 6.07
C ALA A 40 -9.09 -8.50 5.82
N LEU A 41 -7.94 -8.14 6.42
CA LEU A 41 -7.30 -6.85 6.21
C LEU A 41 -6.86 -6.66 4.76
N GLY A 42 -6.18 -7.66 4.18
CA GLY A 42 -5.73 -7.62 2.77
C GLY A 42 -6.90 -7.46 1.80
N ARG A 43 -8.01 -8.18 2.01
CA ARG A 43 -9.25 -8.03 1.22
C ARG A 43 -9.85 -6.63 1.35
N GLY A 44 -9.89 -6.10 2.58
CA GLY A 44 -10.37 -4.74 2.85
C GLY A 44 -9.57 -3.69 2.07
N PHE A 45 -8.24 -3.76 2.11
CA PHE A 45 -7.37 -2.88 1.33
C PHE A 45 -7.55 -3.04 -0.18
N GLY A 46 -7.72 -4.27 -0.69
CA GLY A 46 -8.02 -4.52 -2.10
C GLY A 46 -9.30 -3.83 -2.56
N ASN A 47 -10.38 -3.92 -1.77
CA ASN A 47 -11.64 -3.22 -2.07
C ASN A 47 -11.48 -1.69 -2.03
N MET A 48 -10.68 -1.17 -1.10
CA MET A 48 -10.40 0.27 -1.04
C MET A 48 -9.56 0.73 -2.24
N LEU A 49 -8.58 -0.04 -2.70
CA LEU A 49 -7.82 0.25 -3.92
C LEU A 49 -8.72 0.21 -5.16
N ALA A 50 -9.60 -0.78 -5.29
CA ALA A 50 -10.59 -0.82 -6.37
C ALA A 50 -11.48 0.43 -6.37
N TYR A 51 -11.93 0.88 -5.19
CA TYR A 51 -12.65 2.14 -5.04
C TYR A 51 -11.82 3.35 -5.47
N LEU A 52 -10.53 3.40 -5.12
CA LEU A 52 -9.62 4.51 -5.46
C LEU A 52 -9.37 4.63 -6.97
N ALA A 53 -9.36 3.52 -7.70
CA ALA A 53 -9.24 3.56 -9.16
C ALA A 53 -10.41 4.31 -9.82
N VAL A 54 -11.58 4.33 -9.18
CA VAL A 54 -12.77 5.07 -9.65
C VAL A 54 -12.89 6.45 -8.99
N LYS A 55 -12.57 6.55 -7.69
CA LYS A 55 -12.76 7.76 -6.88
C LYS A 55 -11.42 8.27 -6.40
N HIS A 56 -10.96 9.35 -7.06
CA HIS A 56 -9.61 9.81 -6.85
C HIS A 56 -9.37 10.31 -5.40
N SER A 57 -8.57 9.61 -4.60
CA SER A 57 -8.21 10.04 -3.23
C SER A 57 -6.74 9.73 -2.85
N PRO A 58 -5.81 10.68 -3.09
CA PRO A 58 -4.37 10.44 -2.92
C PRO A 58 -3.96 10.22 -1.46
N ARG A 59 -4.64 10.89 -0.52
CA ARG A 59 -4.40 10.74 0.91
C ARG A 59 -4.72 9.33 1.41
N LEU A 60 -5.79 8.73 0.89
CA LEU A 60 -6.18 7.37 1.27
C LEU A 60 -5.23 6.34 0.64
N PHE A 61 -4.86 6.53 -0.62
CA PHE A 61 -3.85 5.70 -1.30
C PHE A 61 -2.53 5.67 -0.53
N LYS A 62 -1.97 6.85 -0.19
CA LYS A 62 -0.73 6.97 0.60
C LYS A 62 -0.77 6.20 1.92
N ARG A 63 -1.91 6.25 2.63
CA ARG A 63 -2.09 5.50 3.89
C ARG A 63 -2.08 3.99 3.65
N ILE A 64 -2.79 3.51 2.63
CA ILE A 64 -2.83 2.08 2.28
C ILE A 64 -1.44 1.55 1.94
N ILE A 65 -0.67 2.28 1.11
CA ILE A 65 0.72 1.88 0.78
C ILE A 65 1.59 1.80 2.04
N ARG A 66 1.46 2.79 2.94
CA ARG A 66 2.21 2.79 4.20
C ARG A 66 1.82 1.63 5.12
N CYS A 67 0.54 1.24 5.14
CA CYS A 67 0.08 0.05 5.87
C CYS A 67 0.65 -1.24 5.28
N TYR A 68 0.67 -1.39 3.95
CA TYR A 68 1.29 -2.56 3.30
C TYR A 68 2.80 -2.65 3.58
N LEU A 69 3.52 -1.52 3.51
CA LEU A 69 4.93 -1.48 3.85
C LEU A 69 5.16 -1.91 5.30
N ARG A 70 4.29 -1.47 6.23
CA ARG A 70 4.37 -1.88 7.63
C ARG A 70 4.07 -3.38 7.83
N LEU A 71 3.10 -3.93 7.12
CA LEU A 71 2.82 -5.37 7.13
C LEU A 71 4.02 -6.19 6.60
N SER A 72 4.81 -5.62 5.69
CA SER A 72 6.02 -6.28 5.18
C SER A 72 7.15 -6.38 6.21
N ASP A 73 7.08 -5.63 7.32
CA ASP A 73 8.04 -5.72 8.42
C ASP A 73 7.81 -6.94 9.31
N ASP A 74 6.64 -7.58 9.25
CA ASP A 74 6.37 -8.78 10.04
C ASP A 74 7.18 -9.97 9.50
N PRO A 75 8.00 -10.64 10.33
CA PRO A 75 8.88 -11.71 9.86
C PRO A 75 8.15 -12.98 9.44
N ARG A 76 6.88 -13.17 9.84
CA ARG A 76 6.10 -14.40 9.56
C ARG A 76 5.20 -14.26 8.34
N ARG A 77 4.61 -13.08 8.16
CA ARG A 77 3.60 -12.75 7.12
C ARG A 77 4.13 -11.78 6.06
N GLY A 78 5.28 -11.17 6.29
CA GLY A 78 6.02 -10.40 5.29
C GLY A 78 6.53 -11.28 4.15
N GLY A 79 7.16 -10.66 3.15
CA GLY A 79 7.74 -11.38 2.02
C GLY A 79 6.72 -12.08 1.11
N ASP A 80 6.92 -13.37 0.84
CA ASP A 80 6.13 -14.18 -0.09
C ASP A 80 4.68 -14.41 0.35
N ALA A 81 4.41 -14.38 1.65
CA ALA A 81 3.04 -14.43 2.13
C ALA A 81 2.31 -13.16 1.68
N LEU A 82 2.85 -11.98 2.00
CA LEU A 82 2.29 -10.69 1.56
C LEU A 82 2.23 -10.55 0.03
N ARG A 83 3.24 -11.05 -0.70
CA ARG A 83 3.27 -11.06 -2.18
C ARG A 83 2.01 -11.64 -2.79
N ARG A 84 1.52 -12.77 -2.27
CA ARG A 84 0.32 -13.46 -2.77
C ARG A 84 -0.96 -12.65 -2.57
N TRP A 85 -0.96 -11.72 -1.63
CA TRP A 85 -2.10 -10.87 -1.28
C TRP A 85 -1.99 -9.45 -1.83
N LEU A 86 -0.88 -9.12 -2.50
CA LEU A 86 -0.66 -7.80 -3.06
C LEU A 86 -1.55 -7.60 -4.30
N PRO A 87 -2.45 -6.60 -4.31
CA PRO A 87 -3.33 -6.39 -5.45
C PRO A 87 -2.54 -6.01 -6.70
N ARG A 88 -2.88 -6.63 -7.84
CA ARG A 88 -2.24 -6.40 -9.15
C ARG A 88 -2.26 -4.93 -9.57
N MET A 89 -3.27 -4.18 -9.10
CA MET A 89 -3.44 -2.75 -9.31
C MET A 89 -2.25 -1.90 -8.82
N LEU A 90 -1.47 -2.42 -7.87
CA LEU A 90 -0.26 -1.76 -7.38
C LEU A 90 0.95 -1.95 -8.31
N THR A 91 0.88 -2.86 -9.28
CA THR A 91 1.98 -3.20 -10.19
C THR A 91 1.63 -3.06 -11.67
N ASP A 92 0.36 -2.97 -12.04
CA ASP A 92 -0.12 -2.87 -13.44
C ASP A 92 -0.17 -1.44 -14.00
N GLY A 93 0.22 -0.44 -13.21
CA GLY A 93 0.21 0.96 -13.61
C GLY A 93 -1.11 1.71 -13.38
N THR A 94 -2.13 1.07 -12.80
CA THR A 94 -3.43 1.72 -12.47
C THR A 94 -3.27 3.00 -11.67
N PHE A 95 -2.29 3.06 -10.76
CA PHE A 95 -2.06 4.21 -9.89
C PHE A 95 -0.87 5.08 -10.30
N SER A 96 -0.43 5.04 -11.57
CA SER A 96 0.74 5.80 -12.05
C SER A 96 0.64 7.31 -11.75
N THR A 97 -0.54 7.92 -11.91
CA THR A 97 -0.77 9.35 -11.59
C THR A 97 -0.53 9.66 -10.12
N TYR A 98 -1.02 8.81 -9.20
CA TYR A 98 -0.76 8.98 -7.76
C TYR A 98 0.72 8.93 -7.42
N LEU A 99 1.45 8.05 -8.10
CA LEU A 99 2.86 7.81 -7.87
C LEU A 99 3.71 8.91 -8.51
N HIS A 100 3.23 9.55 -9.57
CA HIS A 100 3.83 10.75 -10.16
C HIS A 100 3.75 11.94 -9.22
N ASP A 101 2.59 12.22 -8.66
CA ASP A 101 2.36 13.42 -7.85
C ASP A 101 2.87 13.30 -6.41
N ASP A 102 3.21 12.09 -5.94
CA ASP A 102 3.74 11.85 -4.60
C ASP A 102 4.96 10.91 -4.60
N PRO A 103 6.18 11.47 -4.71
CA PRO A 103 7.41 10.69 -4.75
C PRO A 103 7.65 9.89 -3.45
N THR A 104 7.10 10.33 -2.32
CA THR A 104 7.21 9.59 -1.06
C THR A 104 6.44 8.27 -1.14
N THR A 105 5.20 8.32 -1.64
CA THR A 105 4.37 7.11 -1.79
C THR A 105 4.99 6.15 -2.80
N ARG A 106 5.61 6.69 -3.86
CA ARG A 106 6.39 5.91 -4.83
C ARG A 106 7.55 5.17 -4.17
N ALA A 107 8.37 5.85 -3.36
CA ALA A 107 9.49 5.24 -2.65
C ALA A 107 9.03 4.11 -1.70
N TRP A 108 7.92 4.31 -0.98
CA TRP A 108 7.37 3.26 -0.10
C TRP A 108 6.87 2.04 -0.87
N LEU A 109 6.21 2.25 -2.01
CA LEU A 109 5.77 1.14 -2.87
C LEU A 109 6.97 0.36 -3.41
N GLN A 110 8.01 1.07 -3.86
CA GLN A 110 9.24 0.43 -4.34
C GLN A 110 9.92 -0.41 -3.25
N GLN A 111 10.06 0.15 -2.04
CA GLN A 111 10.60 -0.59 -0.90
C GLN A 111 9.75 -1.81 -0.52
N LEU A 112 8.42 -1.69 -0.58
CA LEU A 112 7.51 -2.82 -0.37
C LEU A 112 7.76 -3.93 -1.39
N LEU A 113 7.80 -3.59 -2.69
CA LEU A 113 8.00 -4.56 -3.77
C LEU A 113 9.34 -5.28 -3.67
N GLU A 114 10.40 -4.58 -3.24
CA GLU A 114 11.70 -5.17 -2.94
C GLU A 114 11.62 -6.15 -1.77
N LYS A 115 10.97 -5.76 -0.66
CA LYS A 115 10.78 -6.64 0.51
C LYS A 115 9.96 -7.89 0.19
N VAL A 116 9.00 -7.81 -0.73
CA VAL A 116 8.16 -8.96 -1.12
C VAL A 116 8.71 -9.76 -2.31
N GLY A 117 9.91 -9.44 -2.80
CA GLY A 117 10.55 -10.18 -3.90
C GLY A 117 9.80 -10.08 -5.24
N VAL A 118 9.00 -9.03 -5.44
CA VAL A 118 8.38 -8.74 -6.74
C VAL A 118 9.42 -8.01 -7.57
N ILE A 119 10.00 -8.70 -8.56
CA ILE A 119 10.96 -8.11 -9.50
C ILE A 119 10.33 -6.86 -10.12
N ARG A 120 11.03 -5.73 -9.99
CA ARG A 120 10.63 -4.39 -10.41
C ARG A 120 9.99 -4.41 -11.80
N VAL A 121 8.83 -3.77 -11.92
CA VAL A 121 8.17 -3.52 -13.21
C VAL A 121 9.18 -2.82 -14.14
N PRO A 122 9.51 -3.36 -15.32
CA PRO A 122 10.40 -2.69 -16.27
C PRO A 122 9.77 -1.36 -16.67
N GLY A 123 10.39 -0.24 -16.25
CA GLY A 123 9.88 1.12 -16.46
C GLY A 123 9.62 1.92 -15.18
N PHE A 124 9.56 1.27 -14.01
CA PHE A 124 9.31 1.98 -12.74
C PHE A 124 10.60 2.31 -11.96
N GLY A 125 11.65 1.49 -12.12
CA GLY A 125 12.92 1.66 -11.39
C GLY A 125 14.00 2.47 -12.11
N ARG A 126 14.09 2.38 -13.45
CA ARG A 126 15.20 2.99 -14.19
C ARG A 126 15.13 4.52 -14.18
N GLU A 127 13.95 5.11 -14.38
CA GLU A 127 13.76 6.57 -14.34
C GLU A 127 14.15 7.16 -12.97
N LEU A 128 13.85 6.46 -11.88
CA LEU A 128 14.18 6.90 -10.52
C LEU A 128 15.65 6.73 -10.20
N ASP A 129 16.29 5.65 -10.65
CA ASP A 129 17.73 5.48 -10.51
C ASP A 129 18.46 6.59 -11.31
N TYR A 130 17.96 6.99 -12.48
CA TYR A 130 18.49 8.15 -13.23
C TYR A 130 18.24 9.50 -12.53
N LEU A 131 17.05 9.73 -11.99
CA LEU A 131 16.72 10.99 -11.29
C LEU A 131 17.42 11.11 -9.93
N MET A 132 17.60 10.01 -9.20
CA MET A 132 18.33 9.99 -7.92
C MET A 132 19.84 10.07 -8.11
N ASN A 133 20.39 9.58 -9.22
CA ASN A 133 21.81 9.73 -9.53
C ASN A 133 22.17 11.14 -10.06
N ASN A 134 21.19 11.89 -10.57
CA ASN A 134 21.37 13.30 -11.01
C ASN A 134 21.12 14.35 -9.91
N LEU A 135 20.65 13.96 -8.72
CA LEU A 135 20.48 14.85 -7.55
C LEU A 135 21.62 14.72 -6.52
N ARG A 136 22.71 14.06 -6.91
CA ARG A 136 23.94 13.93 -6.11
C ARG A 136 25.06 14.77 -6.74
N ILE A 137 24.81 16.06 -6.90
CA ILE A 137 25.81 17.12 -7.10
C ILE A 137 25.51 18.23 -6.10
#